data_AF-A0A1Y4LRY7-F1
#
_entry.id   AF-A0A1Y4LRY7-F1
#
_cell.length_a   1.000
_cell.length_b   1.000
_cell.length_c   1.000
_cell.angle_alpha   90.00
_cell.angle_beta   90.00
_cell.angle_gamma   90.00
#
_symmetry.space_group_name_H-M   'P 1'
#
loop_
_entity.id
_entity.type
_entity.pdbx_description
1 polymer ?
#
loop_
_entity_poly.entity_id
_entity_poly.type
_entity_poly.pdbx_seq_one_letter_code
_entity_poly.pdbx_strand_id
1 'polypeptide(L)'
;MKFQQWPKRDPDKNYFKVPNEVFHIGLSYPEISIYCYLLSIEDRETYQCYPSYKTIGKALGMSENTVSKYVRSLEEKGLIRTEPTMVRSKDGRPLNGNLLYTIRPIQAAVELFYERQFRQLEEDAARQRAMARLAELARESPQNALCAPFGAEASPSADPGLEAQFGPLSEEISRTKEKAG
;
A
#
# COMPACT_ATOMS: atom_id res chain seq x y z
N MET A 1 -39.85 -14.61 -36.46
CA MET A 1 -39.29 -13.60 -35.54
C MET A 1 -38.17 -12.88 -36.26
N LYS A 2 -38.27 -11.56 -36.47
CA LYS A 2 -37.19 -10.79 -37.10
C LYS A 2 -36.05 -10.64 -36.08
N PHE A 3 -34.86 -11.16 -36.40
CA PHE A 3 -33.64 -10.84 -35.65
C PHE A 3 -33.49 -9.32 -35.65
N GLN A 4 -33.63 -8.67 -34.50
CA GLN A 4 -33.24 -7.27 -34.36
C GLN A 4 -31.73 -7.23 -34.46
N GLN A 5 -31.23 -6.96 -35.67
CA GLN A 5 -29.84 -6.64 -35.90
C GLN A 5 -29.55 -5.41 -35.04
N TRP A 6 -28.62 -5.54 -34.08
CA TRP A 6 -28.17 -4.40 -33.27
C TRP A 6 -27.93 -3.21 -34.21
N PRO A 7 -28.46 -2.00 -33.90
CA PRO A 7 -28.20 -0.83 -34.73
C PRO A 7 -26.69 -0.71 -34.90
N LYS A 8 -26.25 -0.54 -36.15
CA LYS A 8 -24.84 -0.46 -36.54
C LYS A 8 -24.17 0.54 -35.59
N ARG A 9 -23.35 0.03 -34.67
CA ARG A 9 -22.89 0.81 -33.52
C ARG A 9 -22.10 2.01 -34.03
N ASP A 10 -22.54 3.22 -33.67
CA ASP A 10 -21.82 4.45 -33.96
C ASP A 10 -20.58 4.49 -33.03
N PRO A 11 -19.35 4.36 -33.57
CA PRO A 11 -18.13 4.23 -32.79
C PRO A 11 -17.82 5.49 -31.96
N ASP A 12 -18.40 6.64 -32.30
CA ASP A 12 -18.14 7.89 -31.60
C ASP A 12 -19.20 8.24 -30.57
N LYS A 13 -20.44 7.75 -30.74
CA LYS A 13 -21.55 8.06 -29.80
C LYS A 13 -21.63 7.13 -28.59
N ASN A 14 -21.22 5.87 -28.72
CA ASN A 14 -21.43 4.85 -27.68
C ASN A 14 -20.13 4.33 -27.05
N TYR A 15 -19.00 5.00 -27.31
CA TYR A 15 -17.69 4.58 -26.85
C TYR A 15 -16.83 5.78 -26.43
N PHE A 16 -15.86 5.50 -25.57
CA PHE A 16 -14.82 6.42 -25.18
C PHE A 16 -13.47 5.71 -25.29
N LYS A 17 -12.40 6.48 -25.49
CA LYS A 17 -11.05 5.95 -25.59
C LYS A 17 -10.45 5.89 -24.20
N VAL A 18 -9.77 4.79 -23.90
CA VAL A 18 -8.99 4.61 -22.68
C VAL A 18 -7.57 4.32 -23.11
N PRO A 19 -6.55 5.00 -22.55
CA PRO A 19 -5.17 4.68 -22.88
C PRO A 19 -4.80 3.29 -22.35
N ASN A 20 -4.00 2.52 -23.09
CA ASN A 20 -3.65 1.14 -22.74
C ASN A 20 -2.76 1.05 -21.49
N GLU A 21 -2.06 2.14 -21.18
CA GLU A 21 -1.15 2.29 -20.05
C GLU A 21 -1.82 2.03 -18.70
N VAL A 22 -3.16 2.16 -18.61
CA VAL A 22 -3.93 1.82 -17.41
C VAL A 22 -3.68 0.38 -16.93
N PHE A 23 -3.30 -0.53 -17.83
CA PHE A 23 -2.98 -1.93 -17.51
C PHE A 23 -1.52 -2.15 -17.09
N HIS A 24 -0.66 -1.14 -17.25
CA HIS A 24 0.78 -1.26 -17.06
C HIS A 24 1.33 -0.43 -15.88
N ILE A 25 0.53 0.50 -15.34
CA ILE A 25 0.93 1.40 -14.24
C ILE A 25 0.40 0.96 -12.86
N GLY A 26 0.10 -0.33 -12.70
CA GLY A 26 -0.28 -0.90 -11.40
C GLY A 26 -1.62 -0.39 -10.84
N LEU A 27 -2.61 -0.14 -11.70
CA LEU A 27 -3.96 0.17 -11.25
C LEU A 27 -4.73 -1.08 -10.83
N SER A 28 -5.53 -0.94 -9.78
CA SER A 28 -6.48 -1.98 -9.36
C SER A 28 -7.77 -1.91 -10.17
N TYR A 29 -8.52 -3.02 -10.24
CA TYR A 29 -9.81 -3.05 -10.98
C TYR A 29 -10.78 -1.92 -10.59
N PRO A 30 -10.95 -1.58 -9.28
CA PRO A 30 -11.80 -0.45 -8.89
C PRO A 30 -11.29 0.91 -9.36
N GLU A 31 -9.96 1.12 -9.34
CA GLU A 31 -9.35 2.36 -9.85
C GLU A 31 -9.59 2.52 -11.34
N ILE A 32 -9.36 1.45 -12.12
CA ILE A 32 -9.63 1.45 -13.57
C ILE A 32 -11.10 1.75 -13.82
N SER A 33 -12.01 1.13 -13.07
CA SER A 33 -13.45 1.34 -13.21
C SER A 33 -13.86 2.80 -12.99
N ILE A 34 -13.33 3.44 -11.94
CA ILE A 34 -13.61 4.85 -11.65
C ILE A 34 -12.97 5.76 -12.71
N TYR A 35 -11.71 5.53 -13.08
CA TYR A 35 -11.02 6.32 -14.09
C TYR A 35 -11.74 6.27 -15.44
N CYS A 36 -12.13 5.07 -15.89
CA CYS A 36 -12.94 4.88 -17.09
C CYS A 36 -14.30 5.57 -17.00
N TYR A 37 -14.96 5.53 -15.84
CA TYR A 37 -16.23 6.25 -15.66
C TYR A 37 -16.05 7.75 -15.83
N LEU A 38 -15.01 8.34 -15.22
CA LEU A 38 -14.72 9.77 -15.37
C LEU A 38 -14.41 10.14 -16.83
N LEU A 39 -13.55 9.36 -17.51
CA LEU A 39 -13.26 9.53 -18.96
C LEU A 39 -14.53 9.44 -19.83
N SER A 40 -15.50 8.61 -19.44
CA SER A 40 -16.72 8.43 -20.23
C SER A 40 -17.67 9.63 -20.16
N ILE A 41 -17.54 10.48 -19.15
CA ILE A 41 -18.43 11.63 -18.90
C ILE A 41 -17.69 12.98 -18.93
N GLU A 42 -16.36 12.97 -19.13
CA GLU A 42 -15.58 14.20 -19.19
C GLU A 42 -16.02 15.06 -20.37
N ASP A 43 -15.96 16.36 -20.16
CA ASP A 43 -15.97 17.31 -21.25
C ASP A 43 -14.62 17.19 -21.99
N ARG A 44 -14.67 16.90 -23.30
CA ARG A 44 -13.48 16.61 -24.11
C ARG A 44 -12.65 17.85 -24.47
N GLU A 45 -13.16 19.05 -24.21
CA GLU A 45 -12.43 20.30 -24.43
C GLU A 45 -11.66 20.70 -23.17
N THR A 46 -12.28 20.50 -22.00
CA THR A 46 -11.73 20.93 -20.71
C THR A 46 -11.08 19.80 -19.92
N TYR A 47 -11.33 18.54 -20.27
CA TYR A 47 -10.94 17.33 -19.53
C TYR A 47 -11.47 17.31 -18.10
N GLN A 48 -12.66 17.88 -17.91
CA GLN A 48 -13.28 18.06 -16.59
C GLN A 48 -14.64 17.37 -16.49
N CYS A 49 -14.98 16.93 -15.28
CA CYS A 49 -16.32 16.49 -14.93
C CYS A 49 -16.59 16.76 -13.44
N TYR A 50 -17.85 16.71 -13.02
CA TYR A 50 -18.25 17.01 -11.63
C TYR A 50 -19.27 16.03 -11.02
N PRO A 51 -19.13 14.70 -11.23
CA PRO A 51 -20.02 13.72 -10.60
C PRO A 51 -19.84 13.71 -9.08
N SER A 52 -20.93 13.58 -8.32
CA SER A 52 -20.83 13.32 -6.88
C SER A 52 -20.32 11.89 -6.62
N TYR A 53 -19.71 11.63 -5.44
CA TYR A 53 -19.35 10.25 -5.06
C TYR A 53 -20.54 9.30 -5.07
N LYS A 54 -21.73 9.80 -4.70
CA LYS A 54 -22.98 9.06 -4.81
C LYS A 54 -23.31 8.67 -6.25
N THR A 55 -23.09 9.57 -7.20
CA THR A 55 -23.32 9.32 -8.63
C THR A 55 -22.37 8.24 -9.16
N ILE A 56 -21.08 8.37 -8.86
CA ILE A 56 -20.06 7.37 -9.23
C ILE A 56 -20.39 6.02 -8.60
N GLY A 57 -20.69 6.01 -7.30
CA GLY A 57 -21.02 4.82 -6.54
C GLY A 57 -22.23 4.08 -7.10
N LYS A 58 -23.29 4.83 -7.46
CA LYS A 58 -24.48 4.25 -8.11
C LYS A 58 -24.15 3.65 -9.48
N ALA A 59 -23.31 4.31 -10.28
CA ALA A 59 -22.93 3.83 -11.61
C ALA A 59 -22.08 2.55 -11.56
N LEU A 60 -21.22 2.43 -10.55
CA LEU A 60 -20.22 1.35 -10.44
C LEU A 60 -20.58 0.28 -9.39
N GLY A 61 -21.71 0.42 -8.69
CA GLY A 61 -22.08 -0.49 -7.60
C GLY A 61 -21.17 -0.39 -6.37
N MET A 62 -20.63 0.80 -6.10
CA MET A 62 -19.70 1.06 -5.01
C MET A 62 -20.32 1.97 -3.94
N SER A 63 -19.89 1.81 -2.69
CA SER A 63 -20.24 2.77 -1.63
C SER A 63 -19.48 4.09 -1.82
N GLU A 64 -20.02 5.20 -1.31
CA GLU A 64 -19.35 6.51 -1.37
C GLU A 64 -17.96 6.49 -0.71
N ASN A 65 -17.79 5.73 0.36
CA ASN A 65 -16.50 5.53 1.04
C ASN A 65 -15.49 4.82 0.13
N THR A 66 -15.94 3.80 -0.60
CA THR A 66 -15.12 3.05 -1.56
C THR A 66 -14.70 3.95 -2.72
N VAL A 67 -15.63 4.76 -3.25
CA VAL A 67 -15.32 5.75 -4.27
C VAL A 67 -14.28 6.74 -3.77
N SER A 68 -14.50 7.34 -2.59
CA SER A 68 -13.56 8.29 -1.98
C SER A 68 -12.15 7.71 -1.82
N LYS A 69 -12.04 6.46 -1.35
CA LYS A 69 -10.76 5.75 -1.23
C LYS A 69 -10.02 5.68 -2.58
N TYR A 70 -10.69 5.25 -3.64
CA TYR A 70 -10.04 5.05 -4.93
C TYR A 70 -9.84 6.34 -5.72
N VAL A 71 -10.69 7.36 -5.51
CA VAL A 71 -10.45 8.72 -6.02
C VAL A 71 -9.14 9.27 -5.45
N ARG A 72 -8.91 9.18 -4.13
CA ARG A 72 -7.63 9.57 -3.52
C ARG A 72 -6.45 8.79 -4.11
N SER A 73 -6.63 7.49 -4.31
CA SER A 73 -5.56 6.67 -4.91
C SER A 73 -5.25 7.09 -6.35
N LEU A 74 -6.26 7.43 -7.16
CA LEU A 74 -6.07 7.96 -8.51
C LEU A 74 -5.37 9.32 -8.50
N GLU A 75 -5.65 10.19 -7.53
CA GLU A 75 -4.92 11.45 -7.32
C GLU A 75 -3.45 11.20 -6.95
N GLU A 76 -3.20 10.30 -6.00
CA GLU A 76 -1.84 9.91 -5.59
C GLU A 76 -1.02 9.31 -6.74
N LYS A 77 -1.68 8.63 -7.67
CA LYS A 77 -1.08 8.09 -8.91
C LYS A 77 -1.02 9.11 -10.05
N GLY A 78 -1.51 10.33 -9.84
CA GLY A 78 -1.39 11.44 -10.78
C GLY A 78 -2.32 11.36 -11.99
N LEU A 79 -3.34 10.50 -11.98
CA LEU A 79 -4.29 10.35 -13.09
C LEU A 79 -5.38 11.43 -13.09
N ILE A 80 -5.72 11.93 -11.91
CA ILE A 80 -6.75 12.96 -11.74
C ILE A 80 -6.29 14.01 -10.73
N ARG A 81 -6.94 15.17 -10.77
CA ARG A 81 -6.90 16.20 -9.73
C ARG A 81 -8.32 16.50 -9.30
N THR A 82 -8.59 16.54 -8.00
CA THR A 82 -9.87 16.98 -7.47
C THR A 82 -9.80 18.38 -6.87
N GLU A 83 -10.86 19.15 -7.06
CA GLU A 83 -11.04 20.46 -6.43
C GLU A 83 -12.46 20.56 -5.86
N PRO A 84 -12.64 21.05 -4.62
CA PRO A 84 -13.97 21.33 -4.11
C PRO A 84 -14.59 22.52 -4.86
N THR A 85 -15.83 22.37 -5.32
CA THR A 85 -16.59 23.51 -5.85
C THR A 85 -17.40 24.18 -4.75
N MET A 86 -17.69 25.48 -4.90
CA MET A 86 -18.57 26.23 -4.01
C MET A 86 -19.82 26.66 -4.78
N VAL A 87 -20.98 26.42 -4.19
CA VAL A 87 -22.28 26.86 -4.74
C VAL A 87 -22.87 27.88 -3.78
N ARG A 88 -23.58 28.90 -4.29
CA ARG A 88 -24.31 29.85 -3.44
C ARG A 88 -25.78 29.45 -3.36
N SER A 89 -26.34 29.43 -2.15
CA SER A 89 -27.79 29.32 -1.95
C SER A 89 -28.50 30.55 -2.52
N LYS A 90 -29.82 30.46 -2.73
CA LYS A 90 -30.68 31.61 -3.09
C LYS A 90 -30.54 32.75 -2.06
N ASP A 91 -30.27 32.41 -0.80
CA ASP A 91 -30.05 33.36 0.30
C ASP A 91 -28.59 33.84 0.40
N GLY A 92 -27.75 33.56 -0.60
CA GLY A 92 -26.34 33.98 -0.64
C GLY A 92 -25.37 33.18 0.23
N ARG A 93 -25.86 32.22 1.04
CA ARG A 93 -25.00 31.37 1.89
C ARG A 93 -24.13 30.42 1.05
N PRO A 94 -22.84 30.26 1.36
CA PRO A 94 -22.00 29.27 0.70
C PRO A 94 -22.44 27.84 1.07
N LEU A 95 -22.52 26.99 0.06
CA LEU A 95 -22.79 25.56 0.15
C LEU A 95 -21.60 24.81 -0.48
N ASN A 96 -21.24 23.69 0.14
CA ASN A 96 -20.26 22.78 -0.47
C ASN A 96 -20.88 22.19 -1.74
N GLY A 97 -20.25 22.47 -2.88
CA GLY A 97 -20.62 21.87 -4.15
C GLY A 97 -20.04 20.46 -4.29
N ASN A 98 -20.19 19.90 -5.50
CA ASN A 98 -19.55 18.63 -5.84
C ASN A 98 -18.04 18.82 -6.00
N LEU A 99 -17.32 17.71 -6.14
CA LEU A 99 -15.92 17.74 -6.56
C LEU A 99 -15.86 17.97 -8.08
N LEU A 100 -14.99 18.89 -8.50
CA LEU A 100 -14.51 19.01 -9.87
C LEU A 100 -13.34 18.06 -10.03
N TYR A 101 -13.40 17.20 -11.04
CA TYR A 101 -12.34 16.28 -11.41
C TYR A 101 -11.73 16.81 -12.70
N THR A 102 -10.41 16.95 -12.71
CA THR A 102 -9.63 17.21 -13.92
C THR A 102 -8.84 15.95 -14.25
N ILE A 103 -9.07 15.38 -15.43
CA ILE A 103 -8.30 14.25 -15.94
C ILE A 103 -6.93 14.76 -16.40
N ARG A 104 -5.87 14.10 -15.93
CA ARG A 104 -4.50 14.45 -16.29
C ARG A 104 -4.00 13.57 -17.44
N PRO A 105 -3.05 14.06 -18.26
CA PRO A 105 -2.40 13.24 -19.26
C PRO A 105 -1.78 11.97 -18.63
N ILE A 106 -2.09 10.80 -19.18
CA ILE A 106 -1.64 9.53 -18.60
C ILE A 106 -0.12 9.41 -18.53
N GLN A 107 0.60 10.09 -19.42
CA GLN A 107 2.04 10.12 -19.45
C GLN A 107 2.66 10.57 -18.11
N ALA A 108 2.05 11.55 -17.43
CA ALA A 108 2.53 11.99 -16.11
C ALA A 108 2.37 10.88 -15.06
N ALA A 109 1.30 10.09 -15.12
CA ALA A 109 1.10 8.95 -14.23
C ALA A 109 2.08 7.81 -14.51
N VAL A 110 2.40 7.58 -15.80
CA VAL A 110 3.41 6.60 -16.24
C VAL A 110 4.80 6.96 -15.70
N GLU A 111 5.21 8.22 -15.85
CA GLU A 111 6.48 8.73 -15.34
C GLU A 111 6.57 8.57 -13.82
N LEU A 112 5.55 9.03 -13.09
CA LEU A 112 5.48 8.88 -11.63
C LEU A 112 5.56 7.42 -11.18
N PHE A 113 4.95 6.49 -11.92
CA PHE A 113 5.00 5.07 -11.60
C PHE A 113 6.43 4.52 -11.73
N TYR A 114 7.10 4.77 -12.86
CA TYR A 114 8.45 4.26 -13.07
C TYR A 114 9.50 4.93 -12.20
N GLU A 115 9.36 6.22 -11.89
CA GLU A 115 10.23 6.91 -10.94
C GLU A 115 10.17 6.25 -9.55
N ARG A 116 8.96 5.88 -9.08
CA ARG A 116 8.81 5.17 -7.80
C ARG A 116 9.45 3.79 -7.83
N GLN A 117 9.26 3.04 -8.92
CA GLN A 117 9.88 1.72 -9.08
C GLN A 117 11.41 1.81 -9.09
N PHE A 118 11.96 2.77 -9.83
CA PHE A 118 13.40 2.97 -9.91
C PHE A 118 13.98 3.34 -8.54
N ARG A 119 13.36 4.29 -7.83
CA ARG A 119 13.79 4.68 -6.47
C ARG A 119 13.79 3.50 -5.52
N GLN A 120 12.76 2.65 -5.56
CA GLN A 120 12.67 1.46 -4.72
C GLN A 120 13.83 0.49 -4.99
N LEU A 121 14.14 0.26 -6.27
CA LEU A 121 15.27 -0.60 -6.67
C LEU A 121 16.62 -0.05 -6.20
N GLU A 122 16.82 1.26 -6.28
CA GLU A 122 18.04 1.92 -5.77
C GLU A 122 18.17 1.76 -4.25
N GLU A 123 17.08 1.97 -3.51
CA GLU A 123 17.04 1.79 -2.05
C GLU A 123 17.33 0.35 -1.64
N ASP A 124 16.73 -0.63 -2.32
CA ASP A 124 16.94 -2.03 -2.00
C ASP A 124 18.36 -2.49 -2.36
N ALA A 125 18.92 -2.02 -3.47
CA ALA A 125 20.33 -2.24 -3.79
C ALA A 125 21.26 -1.61 -2.74
N ALA A 126 20.94 -0.43 -2.23
CA ALA A 126 21.70 0.21 -1.15
C ALA A 126 21.63 -0.60 0.16
N ARG A 127 20.43 -1.08 0.54
CA ARG A 127 20.23 -1.95 1.72
C ARG A 127 21.04 -3.24 1.59
N GLN A 128 21.01 -3.89 0.43
CA GLN A 128 21.78 -5.12 0.18
C GLN A 128 23.29 -4.88 0.31
N ARG A 129 23.81 -3.79 -0.26
CA ARG A 129 25.23 -3.43 -0.12
C ARG A 129 25.61 -3.16 1.33
N ALA A 130 24.76 -2.48 2.09
CA ALA A 130 25.01 -2.22 3.51
C ALA A 130 25.03 -3.52 4.32
N MET A 131 24.08 -4.43 4.09
CA MET A 131 24.06 -5.74 4.74
C MET A 131 25.29 -6.58 4.40
N ALA A 132 25.73 -6.58 3.14
CA ALA A 132 26.93 -7.30 2.72
C ALA A 132 28.19 -6.79 3.45
N ARG A 133 28.35 -5.46 3.55
CA ARG A 133 29.47 -4.85 4.29
C ARG A 133 29.43 -5.20 5.79
N LEU A 134 28.25 -5.17 6.41
CA LEU A 134 28.10 -5.57 7.81
C LEU A 134 28.46 -7.06 8.02
N ALA A 135 28.07 -7.93 7.10
CA ALA A 135 28.40 -9.35 7.15
C ALA A 135 29.90 -9.60 6.97
N GLU A 136 30.56 -8.87 6.07
CA GLU A 136 32.01 -8.93 5.87
C GLU A 136 32.76 -8.51 7.13
N LEU A 137 32.42 -7.37 7.72
CA LEU A 137 32.99 -6.90 8.99
C LEU A 137 32.76 -7.91 10.14
N ALA A 138 31.60 -8.56 10.18
CA ALA A 138 31.33 -9.60 11.17
C ALA A 138 32.23 -10.83 10.99
N ARG A 139 32.60 -11.20 9.75
CA ARG A 139 33.54 -12.30 9.48
C ARG A 139 34.98 -11.94 9.86
N GLU A 140 35.37 -10.68 9.67
CA GLU A 140 36.72 -10.19 9.96
C GLU A 140 36.94 -9.83 11.44
N SER A 141 35.86 -9.76 12.25
CA SER A 141 35.97 -9.43 13.68
C SER A 141 36.73 -10.51 14.47
N PRO A 142 37.79 -10.17 15.22
CA PRO A 142 38.58 -11.12 16.02
C PRO A 142 37.77 -11.89 17.06
N GLN A 143 36.62 -11.35 17.50
CA GLN A 143 35.76 -11.97 18.50
C GLN A 143 35.11 -13.28 18.01
N ASN A 144 34.89 -13.44 16.70
CA ASN A 144 34.35 -14.69 16.14
C ASN A 144 35.38 -15.84 16.13
N ALA A 145 36.67 -15.54 16.19
CA ALA A 145 37.72 -16.56 16.34
C ALA A 145 37.81 -17.11 17.78
N LEU A 146 37.31 -16.37 18.78
CA LEU A 146 37.35 -16.75 20.20
C LEU A 146 36.14 -17.58 20.67
N CYS A 147 35.12 -17.76 19.81
CA CYS A 147 33.93 -18.57 20.10
C CYS A 147 33.95 -19.95 19.42
N ALA A 148 35.09 -20.63 19.39
CA ALA A 148 35.09 -22.07 19.16
C ALA A 148 34.53 -22.76 20.43
N PRO A 149 33.50 -23.62 20.34
CA PRO A 149 33.08 -24.39 21.50
C PRO A 149 34.27 -25.25 21.93
N PHE A 150 34.69 -25.13 23.20
CA PHE A 150 35.64 -26.06 23.79
C PHE A 150 35.14 -27.47 23.49
N GLY A 151 35.94 -28.25 22.76
CA GLY A 151 35.64 -29.64 22.47
C GLY A 151 35.30 -30.33 23.79
N ALA A 152 34.19 -31.08 23.80
CA ALA A 152 33.84 -31.94 24.90
C ALA A 152 34.92 -33.03 25.01
N GLU A 153 36.03 -32.71 25.66
CA GLU A 153 36.95 -33.71 26.18
C GLU A 153 36.12 -34.55 27.15
N ALA A 154 35.97 -35.83 26.83
CA ALA A 154 35.36 -36.79 27.71
C ALA A 154 36.19 -36.84 29.00
N SER A 155 35.68 -36.23 30.07
CA SER A 155 36.23 -36.36 31.40
C SER A 155 36.40 -37.85 31.74
N PRO A 156 37.57 -38.31 32.19
CA PRO A 156 37.71 -39.66 32.70
C PRO A 156 36.88 -39.79 33.99
N SER A 157 36.11 -40.86 34.04
CA SER A 157 35.27 -41.33 35.14
C SER A 157 35.73 -40.94 36.55
N ALA A 158 34.81 -40.38 37.35
CA ALA A 158 34.90 -40.41 38.80
C ALA A 158 34.07 -41.59 39.33
N ASP A 159 34.75 -42.50 40.03
CA ASP A 159 34.16 -43.61 40.79
C ASP A 159 33.17 -43.12 41.86
N PRO A 160 32.12 -43.90 42.19
CA PRO A 160 31.12 -43.52 43.18
C PRO A 160 31.58 -43.91 44.58
N GLY A 161 31.85 -42.93 45.43
CA GLY A 161 32.00 -43.19 46.85
C GLY A 161 32.61 -42.04 47.64
N LEU A 162 31.76 -41.17 48.20
CA LEU A 162 31.89 -40.74 49.60
C LEU A 162 30.66 -39.92 50.02
N GLU A 163 29.86 -40.55 50.90
CA GLU A 163 29.17 -39.99 52.07
C GLU A 163 28.80 -38.49 52.07
N ALA A 164 27.51 -38.24 51.92
CA ALA A 164 26.86 -36.98 52.24
C ALA A 164 26.72 -36.80 53.75
N GLN A 165 27.28 -35.72 54.31
CA GLN A 165 26.85 -35.19 55.61
C GLN A 165 26.94 -33.68 55.62
N PHE A 166 25.82 -32.99 55.38
CA PHE A 166 25.56 -31.68 55.99
C PHE A 166 24.06 -31.56 56.31
N GLY A 167 23.78 -31.29 57.59
CA GLY A 167 22.47 -31.35 58.23
C GLY A 167 21.51 -30.20 57.90
N PRO A 168 20.32 -30.18 58.54
CA PRO A 168 19.21 -29.35 58.13
C PRO A 168 19.30 -27.93 58.71
N LEU A 169 19.00 -26.93 57.90
CA LEU A 169 18.68 -25.58 58.37
C LEU A 169 17.40 -25.11 57.68
N SER A 170 16.41 -24.85 58.53
CA SER A 170 15.02 -24.54 58.24
C SER A 170 14.80 -23.15 57.62
N GLU A 171 13.69 -23.08 56.86
CA GLU A 171 12.72 -21.96 56.71
C GLU A 171 13.22 -20.52 56.49
N GLU A 172 12.83 -19.91 55.36
CA GLU A 172 11.63 -19.06 55.31
C GLU A 172 11.28 -18.64 53.87
N ILE A 173 10.04 -18.90 53.47
CA ILE A 173 9.46 -18.48 52.19
C ILE A 173 8.69 -17.19 52.45
N SER A 174 9.17 -16.06 51.90
CA SER A 174 8.39 -14.83 51.82
C SER A 174 7.98 -14.56 50.37
N ARG A 175 6.69 -14.78 50.11
CA ARG A 175 5.95 -14.29 48.94
C ARG A 175 5.81 -12.77 49.00
N THR A 176 5.99 -12.11 47.87
CA THR A 176 5.20 -10.90 47.56
C THR A 176 4.88 -10.82 46.07
N LYS A 177 3.57 -10.83 45.80
CA LYS A 177 2.95 -10.44 44.53
C LYS A 177 3.07 -8.93 44.39
N GLU A 178 3.34 -8.43 43.18
CA GLU A 178 2.97 -7.08 42.81
C GLU A 178 2.12 -7.10 41.53
N LYS A 179 0.99 -6.40 41.63
CA LYS A 179 -0.07 -6.27 40.62
C LYS A 179 0.26 -5.08 39.73
N ALA A 180 0.04 -5.25 38.43
CA ALA A 180 -0.11 -4.15 37.49
C ALA A 180 -1.40 -3.36 37.78
N GLY A 181 -1.27 -2.04 37.80
CA GLY A 181 -2.33 -1.05 37.59
C GLY A 181 -1.89 -0.15 36.45
#